data_AF-A0A1Q8QNZ3-F1
#
_entry.id   AF-A0A1Q8QNZ3-F1
#
_cell.length_a   1.000
_cell.length_b   1.000
_cell.length_c   1.000
_cell.angle_alpha   90.00
_cell.angle_beta   90.00
_cell.angle_gamma   90.00
#
_symmetry.space_group_name_H-M   'P 1'
#
loop_
_entity.id
_entity.type
_entity.pdbx_description
1 polymer ?
#
loop_
_entity_poly.entity_id
_entity_poly.type
_entity_poly.pdbx_seq_one_letter_code
_entity_poly.pdbx_strand_id
1 'polypeptide(L)'
;MKKTLLTDGMAYAGITTPLALAKKAEEIAQSGVQVSTFGLGEDFEEDLLQQMAEAGKGNFYYIETPDQIPGIFEQELTGLLSLIAQNLVLTIKPS
;
A
#
# COMPACT_ATOMS: atom_id res chain seq x y z
N MET A 1 -0.05 9.10 8.34
CA MET A 1 -1.08 9.35 7.30
C MET A 1 -0.80 8.36 6.19
N LYS A 2 -1.74 7.49 5.78
CA LYS A 2 -1.52 6.54 4.68
C LYS A 2 -1.85 7.21 3.34
N LYS A 3 -1.05 6.97 2.30
CA LYS A 3 -1.29 7.44 0.92
C LYS A 3 -1.20 6.23 -0.01
N THR A 4 -2.23 6.03 -0.84
CA THR A 4 -2.29 4.92 -1.80
C THR A 4 -1.68 5.36 -3.13
N LEU A 5 -0.71 4.61 -3.65
CA LEU A 5 -0.09 4.86 -4.95
C LEU A 5 -0.70 3.88 -5.96
N LEU A 6 -1.35 4.40 -7.01
CA LEU A 6 -1.78 3.61 -8.16
C LEU A 6 -0.82 3.90 -9.31
N THR A 7 -0.09 2.88 -9.77
CA THR A 7 0.75 2.93 -10.95
C THR A 7 0.62 1.59 -11.68
N ASP A 8 0.56 1.63 -13.00
CA ASP A 8 0.54 0.51 -13.93
C ASP A 8 1.93 -0.16 -14.12
N GLY A 9 2.89 0.12 -13.23
CA GLY A 9 4.23 -0.45 -13.24
C GLY A 9 5.16 0.08 -14.35
N MET A 10 4.63 0.85 -15.30
CA MET A 10 5.36 1.35 -16.46
C MET A 10 6.07 2.67 -16.13
N ALA A 11 7.22 2.60 -15.46
CA ALA A 11 8.07 3.76 -15.21
C ALA A 11 8.86 4.15 -16.48
N TYR A 12 8.26 4.91 -17.41
CA TYR A 12 8.94 5.36 -18.64
C TYR A 12 9.85 6.60 -18.45
N ALA A 13 9.84 7.24 -17.27
CA ALA A 13 10.76 8.33 -16.95
C ALA A 13 11.04 8.40 -15.44
N GLY A 14 12.31 8.29 -15.04
CA GLY A 14 12.75 8.41 -13.65
C GLY A 14 13.43 7.15 -13.10
N ILE A 15 13.20 6.84 -11.83
CA ILE A 15 13.74 5.66 -11.15
C ILE A 15 12.99 4.43 -11.67
N THR A 16 13.67 3.53 -12.38
CA THR A 16 13.06 2.35 -13.01
C THR A 16 13.59 1.03 -12.47
N THR A 17 14.61 1.05 -11.60
CA THR A 17 15.19 -0.18 -11.07
C THR A 17 14.42 -0.64 -9.83
N PRO A 18 14.14 -1.96 -9.70
CA PRO A 18 13.42 -2.51 -8.56
C PRO A 18 13.96 -2.07 -7.20
N LEU A 19 15.28 -2.14 -7.05
CA LEU A 19 15.97 -1.75 -5.81
C LEU A 19 15.73 -0.28 -5.44
N ALA A 20 15.75 0.61 -6.43
CA ALA A 20 15.60 2.03 -6.20
C ALA A 20 14.14 2.42 -5.95
N LEU A 21 13.18 1.69 -6.56
CA LEU A 21 11.76 1.83 -6.26
C LEU A 21 11.41 1.33 -4.84
N ALA A 22 11.94 0.17 -4.43
CA ALA A 22 11.80 -0.33 -3.07
C ALA A 22 12.42 0.63 -2.03
N LYS A 23 13.62 1.14 -2.30
CA LYS A 23 14.25 2.16 -1.44
C LYS A 23 13.39 3.42 -1.33
N LYS A 24 12.75 3.85 -2.42
CA LYS A 24 11.86 5.01 -2.37
C LYS A 24 10.60 4.74 -1.55
N ALA A 25 10.04 3.53 -1.63
CA ALA A 25 8.94 3.11 -0.78
C ALA A 25 9.34 3.12 0.70
N GLU A 26 10.55 2.67 1.04
CA GLU A 26 11.11 2.74 2.39
C GLU A 26 11.24 4.18 2.90
N GLU A 27 11.79 5.09 2.10
CA GLU A 27 11.91 6.52 2.45
C GLU A 27 10.54 7.14 2.75
N ILE A 28 9.50 6.78 1.99
CA ILE A 28 8.12 7.20 2.23
C ILE A 28 7.60 6.60 3.55
N ALA A 29 7.86 5.32 3.80
CA ALA A 29 7.49 4.63 5.05
C ALA A 29 8.10 5.27 6.29
N GLN A 30 9.36 5.73 6.21
CA GLN A 30 10.04 6.43 7.30
C GLN A 30 9.36 7.76 7.66
N SER A 31 8.63 8.39 6.74
CA SER A 31 7.81 9.58 7.00
C SER A 31 6.46 9.29 7.70
N GLY A 32 6.20 8.04 8.08
CA GLY A 32 4.94 7.62 8.71
C GLY A 32 3.80 7.39 7.70
N VAL A 33 4.15 7.12 6.43
CA VAL A 33 3.21 6.87 5.33
C VAL A 33 3.42 5.45 4.81
N GLN A 34 2.44 4.58 4.99
CA GLN A 34 2.51 3.24 4.40
C GLN A 34 2.28 3.29 2.88
N VAL A 35 2.96 2.42 2.14
CA VAL A 35 2.81 2.27 0.69
C VAL A 35 2.32 0.85 0.39
N SER A 36 1.12 0.75 -0.19
CA SER A 36 0.56 -0.49 -0.72
C SER A 36 0.63 -0.50 -2.24
N THR A 37 0.79 -1.67 -2.84
CA THR A 37 0.92 -1.88 -4.28
C THR A 37 -0.22 -2.75 -4.81
N PHE A 38 -0.63 -2.52 -6.05
CA PHE A 38 -1.73 -3.24 -6.70
C PHE A 38 -1.25 -3.68 -8.09
N GLY A 39 -1.16 -4.98 -8.33
CA GLY A 39 -0.87 -5.56 -9.64
C GLY A 39 -2.18 -5.87 -10.37
N LEU A 40 -2.34 -5.41 -11.61
CA LEU A 40 -3.54 -5.63 -12.42
C LEU A 40 -3.22 -6.53 -13.62
N GLY A 41 -4.02 -7.58 -13.83
CA GLY A 41 -3.81 -8.53 -14.93
C GLY A 41 -2.53 -9.34 -14.77
N GLU A 42 -1.95 -9.81 -15.87
CA GLU A 42 -0.72 -10.65 -15.83
C GLU A 42 0.57 -9.87 -16.14
N ASP A 43 0.45 -8.61 -16.58
CA ASP A 43 1.56 -7.84 -17.15
C ASP A 43 2.25 -6.89 -16.14
N PHE A 44 2.53 -7.36 -14.92
CA PHE A 44 3.30 -6.60 -13.93
C PHE A 44 4.42 -7.44 -13.29
N GLU A 45 5.45 -6.74 -12.80
CA GLU A 45 6.57 -7.38 -12.09
C GLU A 45 6.15 -7.65 -10.63
N GLU A 46 5.67 -8.86 -10.34
CA GLU A 46 5.16 -9.23 -9.02
C GLU A 46 6.19 -9.09 -7.91
N ASP A 47 7.40 -9.62 -8.12
CA ASP A 47 8.50 -9.52 -7.17
C ASP A 47 8.82 -8.06 -6.82
N LEU A 48 8.72 -7.15 -7.79
CA LEU A 48 8.93 -5.72 -7.57
C LEU A 48 7.82 -5.13 -6.69
N LEU A 49 6.56 -5.37 -7.05
CA LEU A 49 5.44 -4.81 -6.29
C LEU A 49 5.39 -5.33 -4.87
N GLN A 50 5.73 -6.61 -4.66
CA GLN A 50 5.87 -7.19 -3.33
C GLN A 50 7.00 -6.54 -2.53
N GLN A 51 8.20 -6.41 -3.11
CA GLN A 51 9.33 -5.75 -2.45
C GLN A 51 9.02 -4.29 -2.08
N MET A 52 8.30 -3.58 -2.94
CA MET A 52 7.88 -2.20 -2.67
C MET A 52 6.85 -2.13 -1.54
N ALA A 53 5.85 -3.02 -1.50
CA ALA A 53 4.88 -3.05 -0.41
C ALA A 53 5.55 -3.36 0.94
N GLU A 54 6.47 -4.33 0.95
CA GLU A 54 7.24 -4.71 2.14
C GLU A 54 8.09 -3.54 2.65
N ALA A 55 8.90 -2.93 1.77
CA ALA A 55 9.69 -1.75 2.10
C ALA A 55 8.81 -0.56 2.54
N GLY A 56 7.66 -0.42 1.89
CA GLY A 56 6.63 0.57 2.16
C GLY A 56 5.81 0.35 3.43
N LYS A 57 5.99 -0.78 4.13
CA LYS A 57 5.16 -1.21 5.28
C LYS A 57 3.66 -1.22 4.96
N GLY A 58 3.30 -1.53 3.72
CA GLY A 58 1.92 -1.69 3.27
C GLY A 58 1.65 -3.09 2.76
N ASN A 59 0.61 -3.23 1.93
CA ASN A 59 0.13 -4.51 1.43
C ASN A 59 0.33 -4.59 -0.09
N PHE A 60 0.54 -5.81 -0.60
CA PHE A 60 0.45 -6.11 -2.03
C PHE A 60 -0.90 -6.76 -2.32
N TYR A 61 -1.53 -6.36 -3.42
CA TYR A 61 -2.79 -6.91 -3.90
C TYR A 61 -2.70 -7.29 -5.38
N TYR A 62 -3.16 -8.50 -5.69
CA TYR A 62 -3.38 -8.93 -7.07
C TYR A 62 -4.83 -8.66 -7.48
N ILE A 63 -5.01 -8.08 -8.67
CA ILE A 63 -6.29 -7.75 -9.27
C ILE A 63 -6.34 -8.44 -10.63
N GLU A 64 -7.07 -9.54 -10.71
CA GLU A 64 -7.26 -10.30 -11.96
C GLU A 64 -8.16 -9.52 -12.93
N THR A 65 -9.22 -8.89 -12.41
CA THR A 65 -10.18 -8.11 -13.20
C THR A 65 -10.54 -6.78 -12.54
N PRO A 66 -10.81 -5.71 -13.30
CA PRO A 66 -11.16 -4.39 -12.74
C PRO A 66 -12.36 -4.41 -11.77
N ASP A 67 -13.27 -5.37 -11.92
CA ASP A 67 -14.44 -5.53 -11.04
C ASP A 67 -14.07 -5.92 -9.60
N GLN A 68 -12.85 -6.42 -9.36
CA GLN A 68 -12.34 -6.72 -8.02
C GLN A 68 -11.82 -5.49 -7.28
N ILE A 69 -11.54 -4.39 -7.99
CA ILE A 69 -10.97 -3.16 -7.42
C ILE A 69 -11.80 -2.66 -6.22
N PRO A 70 -13.14 -2.50 -6.30
CA PRO A 70 -13.93 -1.98 -5.19
C PRO A 70 -13.78 -2.81 -3.91
N GLY A 71 -13.85 -4.14 -4.01
CA GLY A 71 -13.73 -5.02 -2.84
C GLY A 71 -12.35 -5.01 -2.21
N ILE A 72 -11.29 -4.95 -3.04
CA ILE A 72 -9.90 -4.85 -2.56
C ILE A 72 -9.67 -3.52 -1.84
N PHE A 73 -10.20 -2.42 -2.38
CA PHE A 73 -10.13 -1.11 -1.73
C PHE A 73 -10.90 -1.09 -0.40
N GLU A 74 -12.09 -1.70 -0.34
CA GLU A 74 -12.85 -1.83 0.90
C GLU A 74 -12.10 -2.65 1.96
N GLN A 75 -11.43 -3.75 1.56
CA GLN A 75 -10.61 -4.55 2.46
C GLN A 75 -9.44 -3.73 3.03
N GLU A 76 -8.72 -3.00 2.19
CA GLU A 76 -7.61 -2.14 2.61
C GLU A 76 -8.08 -1.03 3.56
N LEU A 77 -9.23 -0.40 3.27
CA LEU A 77 -9.82 0.63 4.11
C LEU A 77 -10.31 0.08 5.45
N THR A 78 -10.91 -1.11 5.45
CA THR A 78 -11.37 -1.80 6.67
C THR A 78 -10.18 -2.18 7.55
N GLY A 79 -9.10 -2.70 6.96
CA GLY A 79 -7.85 -2.96 7.69
C GLY A 79 -7.29 -1.69 8.33
N LEU A 80 -7.35 -0.56 7.63
CA LEU A 80 -6.95 0.74 8.17
C LEU A 80 -7.79 1.18 9.37
N LEU A 81 -9.12 1.09 9.25
CA LEU A 81 -10.06 1.45 10.32
C LEU A 81 -9.86 0.56 11.56
N SER A 82 -9.60 -0.72 11.37
CA SER A 82 -9.28 -1.65 12.46
C SER A 82 -8.00 -1.26 13.22
N LEU A 83 -6.94 -0.86 12.50
CA LEU A 83 -5.69 -0.43 13.12
C LEU A 83 -5.86 0.88 13.92
N ILE A 84 -6.63 1.83 13.39
CA ILE A 84 -6.94 3.09 14.10
C ILE A 84 -7.76 2.81 15.36
N ALA A 85 -8.77 1.94 15.26
CA ALA A 85 -9.61 1.56 16.39
C ALA A 85 -8.82 0.90 17.52
N GLN A 86 -7.78 0.13 17.21
CA GLN A 86 -6.88 -0.47 18.20
C GLN A 86 -5.99 0.54 18.93
N ASN A 87 -5.70 1.69 18.32
CA ASN A 87 -4.91 2.77 18.94
C ASN A 87 -5.79 3.83 19.63
N LEU A 88 -7.08 3.54 19.86
CA LEU A 88 -7.98 4.46 20.55
C LEU A 88 -7.75 4.40 22.07
N VAL A 89 -7.36 5.52 22.67
CA VAL A 89 -7.28 5.68 24.13
C VAL A 89 -8.62 6.18 24.65
N LEU A 90 -9.37 5.33 25.36
CA LEU A 90 -10.64 5.69 25.99
C LEU A 90 -10.40 6.18 27.43
N THR A 91 -10.64 7.47 27.68
CA THR A 91 -10.58 8.05 29.03
C THR A 91 -12.00 8.27 29.55
N ILE A 92 -12.45 7.43 30.49
CA ILE A 92 -13.75 7.57 31.14
C ILE A 92 -13.59 8.47 32.37
N LYS A 93 -14.39 9.54 32.46
CA LYS A 93 -14.50 10.37 33.67
C LYS A 93 -15.83 10.09 34.37
N PRO A 94 -15.82 9.63 35.63
CA PRO A 94 -17.04 9.56 36.42
C PRO A 94 -17.52 10.98 36.77
N SER A 95 -18.85 11.14 36.79
CA SER A 95 -19.58 12.30 37.32
C SER A 95 -19.66 12.28 38.84
#